data_AF-A0AA41XEU1-F1
#
_entry.id   AF-A0AA41XEU1-F1
#
_cell.length_a   1.000
_cell.length_b   1.000
_cell.length_c   1.000
_cell.angle_alpha   90.00
_cell.angle_beta   90.00
_cell.angle_gamma   90.00
#
_symmetry.space_group_name_H-M   'P 1'
#
loop_
_entity.id
_entity.type
_entity.pdbx_description
1 polymer ?
#
loop_
_entity_poly.entity_id
_entity_poly.type
_entity_poly.pdbx_seq_one_letter_code
_entity_poly.pdbx_strand_id
1 'polypeptide(L)'
;MDATRRFFISADLEGVAGVVASEELRPGNAEYEWARRLLTDEVNAAVRGIRRADASAEIVVSDGHGGYRNILPADLDPTAGLLRGKPRPLAMIDGIRSGDEAIFIGYHPRAGARGTLSHTFDDAVLDLRCNGRPTPRACPRR
;
A
#
# COMPACT_ATOMS: atom_id res chain seq x y z
N MET A 1 27.59 -7.33 14.57
CA MET A 1 26.60 -6.25 14.41
C MET A 1 25.46 -6.88 13.66
N ASP A 2 24.30 -7.03 14.28
CA ASP A 2 23.11 -7.55 13.58
C ASP A 2 22.77 -6.57 12.45
N ALA A 3 22.47 -7.08 11.27
CA ALA A 3 22.22 -6.22 10.11
C ALA A 3 20.88 -5.51 10.32
N THR A 4 20.86 -4.17 10.20
CA THR A 4 19.62 -3.41 10.33
C THR A 4 18.57 -3.93 9.35
N ARG A 5 17.43 -4.40 9.87
CA ARG A 5 16.33 -4.89 9.05
C ARG A 5 15.65 -3.74 8.31
N ARG A 6 15.20 -4.01 7.10
CA ARG A 6 14.43 -3.06 6.29
C ARG A 6 13.02 -3.58 6.08
N PHE A 7 12.05 -2.75 6.43
CA PHE A 7 10.64 -2.99 6.21
C PHE A 7 10.15 -2.14 5.04
N PHE A 8 9.49 -2.80 4.09
CA PHE A 8 8.86 -2.15 2.94
C PHE A 8 7.34 -2.26 3.07
N ILE A 9 6.67 -1.12 3.22
CA ILE A 9 5.21 -1.05 3.34
C ILE A 9 4.66 -0.59 1.98
N SER A 10 3.89 -1.42 1.30
CA SER A 10 3.09 -1.03 0.14
C SER A 10 1.66 -0.75 0.60
N ALA A 11 1.15 0.45 0.34
CA ALA A 11 -0.11 0.91 0.86
C ALA A 11 -1.10 1.22 -0.27
N ASP A 12 -2.24 0.54 -0.28
CA ASP A 12 -3.36 0.74 -1.21
C ASP A 12 -4.56 1.32 -0.43
N LEU A 13 -5.56 1.90 -1.10
CA LEU A 13 -6.60 2.70 -0.42
C LEU A 13 -7.90 1.93 -0.23
N GLU A 14 -8.23 1.02 -1.13
CA GLU A 14 -9.52 0.33 -1.25
C GLU A 14 -9.84 -0.59 -0.08
N GLY A 15 -8.81 -1.16 0.54
CA GLY A 15 -8.93 -2.08 1.66
C GLY A 15 -8.67 -1.44 3.02
N VAL A 16 -8.52 -0.12 3.09
CA VAL A 16 -8.36 0.61 4.37
C VAL A 16 -9.64 0.44 5.19
N ALA A 17 -9.50 0.18 6.49
CA ALA A 17 -10.63 0.00 7.37
C ALA A 17 -11.50 1.26 7.41
N GLY A 18 -12.78 1.11 7.06
CA GLY A 18 -13.73 2.21 6.96
C GLY A 18 -14.01 2.66 5.51
N VAL A 19 -13.14 2.32 4.55
CA VAL A 19 -13.37 2.57 3.12
C VAL A 19 -14.28 1.49 2.56
N VAL A 20 -15.39 1.90 1.96
CA VAL A 20 -16.45 1.02 1.44
C VAL A 20 -17.01 1.44 0.08
N ALA A 21 -16.71 2.67 -0.38
CA ALA A 21 -17.33 3.29 -1.54
C ALA A 21 -16.28 3.89 -2.49
N SER A 22 -16.65 4.07 -3.76
CA SER A 22 -15.71 4.56 -4.79
C SER A 22 -15.40 6.05 -4.65
N GLU A 23 -16.29 6.81 -4.02
CA GLU A 23 -16.12 8.24 -3.73
C GLU A 23 -14.90 8.50 -2.85
N GLU A 24 -14.65 7.59 -1.90
CA GLU A 24 -13.50 7.60 -0.97
C GLU A 24 -12.16 7.33 -1.68
N LEU A 25 -12.19 6.87 -2.93
CA LEU A 25 -10.99 6.59 -3.74
C LEU A 25 -10.66 7.71 -4.74
N ARG A 26 -11.58 8.66 -4.93
CA ARG A 26 -11.53 9.60 -6.06
C ARG A 26 -11.13 11.00 -5.60
N PRO A 27 -10.03 11.58 -6.12
CA PRO A 27 -9.64 12.94 -5.78
C PRO A 27 -10.73 13.99 -6.02
N GLY A 28 -10.73 15.02 -5.17
CA GLY A 28 -11.59 16.21 -5.34
C GLY A 28 -12.87 16.24 -4.51
N ASN A 29 -13.01 15.35 -3.52
CA ASN A 29 -14.14 15.36 -2.59
C ASN A 29 -13.70 15.09 -1.14
N ALA A 30 -14.60 15.35 -0.18
CA ALA A 30 -14.31 15.23 1.25
C ALA A 30 -14.13 13.79 1.73
N GLU A 31 -14.87 12.83 1.16
CA GLU A 31 -14.76 11.41 1.50
C GLU A 31 -13.37 10.87 1.14
N TYR A 32 -12.81 11.28 0.00
CA TYR A 32 -11.44 10.96 -0.37
C TYR A 32 -10.40 11.56 0.56
N GLU A 33 -10.56 12.83 0.97
CA GLU A 33 -9.64 13.46 1.93
C GLU A 33 -9.73 12.79 3.32
N TRP A 34 -10.91 12.30 3.71
CA TRP A 34 -11.09 11.50 4.92
C TRP A 34 -10.40 10.13 4.79
N ALA A 35 -10.61 9.41 3.70
CA ALA A 35 -9.99 8.11 3.46
C ALA A 35 -8.45 8.18 3.43
N ARG A 36 -7.88 9.25 2.88
CA ARG A 36 -6.42 9.50 2.93
C ARG A 36 -5.86 9.64 4.33
N ARG A 37 -6.62 10.23 5.25
CA ARG A 37 -6.24 10.32 6.67
C ARG A 37 -6.25 8.93 7.30
N LEU A 38 -7.31 8.14 7.06
CA LEU A 38 -7.38 6.76 7.53
C LEU A 38 -6.22 5.90 7.02
N LEU A 39 -5.90 5.98 5.72
CA LEU A 39 -4.75 5.29 5.13
C LEU A 39 -3.44 5.68 5.84
N THR A 40 -3.24 6.98 6.05
CA THR A 40 -2.02 7.48 6.71
C THR A 40 -1.94 7.00 8.16
N ASP A 41 -3.07 6.96 8.87
CA ASP A 41 -3.14 6.48 10.26
C ASP A 41 -2.89 4.98 10.39
N GLU A 42 -3.40 4.16 9.45
CA GLU A 42 -3.10 2.72 9.39
C GLU A 42 -1.62 2.45 9.12
N VAL A 43 -1.04 3.17 8.14
CA VAL A 43 0.41 3.11 7.87
C VAL A 43 1.19 3.50 9.13
N ASN A 44 0.83 4.60 9.78
CA ASN A 44 1.48 5.03 11.01
C ASN A 44 1.33 4.01 12.14
N ALA A 45 0.20 3.28 12.22
CA ALA A 45 0.05 2.19 13.18
C ALA A 45 1.05 1.06 12.93
N ALA A 46 1.26 0.68 11.66
CA ALA A 46 2.29 -0.29 11.29
C ALA A 46 3.70 0.22 11.60
N VAL A 47 4.02 1.47 11.27
CA VAL A 47 5.32 2.10 11.60
C VAL A 47 5.58 2.04 13.11
N ARG A 48 4.61 2.45 13.94
CA ARG A 48 4.72 2.36 15.40
C ARG A 48 4.92 0.92 15.89
N GLY A 49 4.23 -0.05 15.27
CA GLY A 49 4.39 -1.46 15.58
C GLY A 49 5.82 -1.95 15.32
N ILE A 50 6.35 -1.65 14.13
CA ILE A 50 7.73 -1.98 13.75
C ILE A 50 8.72 -1.34 14.72
N ARG A 51 8.58 -0.04 15.00
CA ARG A 51 9.49 0.70 15.90
C ARG A 51 9.50 0.14 17.33
N ARG A 52 8.37 -0.37 17.82
CA ARG A 52 8.30 -1.05 19.13
C ARG A 52 9.05 -2.38 19.14
N ALA A 53 9.05 -3.11 18.02
CA ALA A 53 9.72 -4.39 17.89
C ALA A 53 11.21 -4.25 17.51
N ASP A 54 11.54 -3.22 16.74
CA ASP A 54 12.88 -2.91 16.24
C ASP A 54 13.02 -1.40 16.06
N ALA A 55 13.59 -0.75 17.07
CA ALA A 55 13.81 0.70 17.05
C ALA A 55 14.75 1.14 15.92
N SER A 56 15.66 0.26 15.48
CA SER A 56 16.70 0.55 14.50
C SER A 56 16.28 0.34 13.04
N ALA A 57 15.14 -0.31 12.80
CA ALA A 57 14.68 -0.70 11.48
C ALA A 57 14.66 0.46 10.46
N GLU A 58 15.08 0.20 9.22
CA GLU A 58 14.79 1.08 8.09
C GLU A 58 13.34 0.84 7.67
N ILE A 59 12.55 1.90 7.49
CA ILE A 59 11.14 1.79 7.08
C ILE A 59 10.91 2.64 5.85
N VAL A 60 10.45 2.02 4.77
CA VAL A 60 10.06 2.69 3.53
C VAL A 60 8.62 2.38 3.22
N VAL A 61 7.84 3.42 2.96
CA VAL A 61 6.43 3.36 2.60
C VAL A 61 6.27 3.75 1.14
N SER A 62 5.63 2.89 0.37
CA SER A 62 5.25 3.11 -1.01
C SER A 62 3.75 3.35 -1.11
N ASP A 63 3.38 4.53 -1.60
CA ASP A 63 2.00 4.84 -1.94
C ASP A 63 1.62 4.12 -3.24
N GLY A 64 0.65 3.21 -3.17
CA GLY A 64 0.30 2.27 -4.23
C GLY A 64 -1.03 2.56 -4.94
N HIS A 65 -1.87 3.47 -4.42
CA HIS A 65 -3.19 3.70 -4.99
C HIS A 65 -3.15 4.75 -6.13
N GLY A 66 -3.71 4.42 -7.29
CA GLY A 66 -3.96 5.35 -8.41
C GLY A 66 -2.79 6.27 -8.79
N GLY A 67 -2.86 7.54 -8.37
CA GLY A 67 -1.84 8.55 -8.65
C GLY A 67 -0.59 8.48 -7.76
N TYR A 68 -0.53 7.56 -6.80
CA TYR A 68 0.51 7.42 -5.78
C TYR A 68 0.67 8.67 -4.91
N ARG A 69 -0.42 9.38 -4.59
CA ARG A 69 -0.43 10.68 -3.88
C ARG A 69 -1.50 10.74 -2.78
N ASN A 70 -1.72 9.64 -2.09
CA ASN A 70 -2.78 9.43 -1.11
C ASN A 70 -2.27 9.61 0.33
N ILE A 71 -1.13 9.01 0.70
CA ILE A 71 -0.50 9.18 2.02
C ILE A 71 -0.14 10.65 2.25
N LEU A 72 -0.55 11.22 3.38
CA LEU A 72 -0.33 12.63 3.73
C LEU A 72 1.09 12.83 4.27
N PRO A 73 2.02 13.48 3.54
CA PRO A 73 3.42 13.56 3.97
C PRO A 73 3.62 14.34 5.28
N ALA A 74 2.73 15.30 5.56
CA ALA A 74 2.77 16.08 6.79
C ALA A 74 2.33 15.29 8.02
N ASP A 75 1.55 14.23 7.83
CA ASP A 75 0.97 13.43 8.90
C ASP A 75 1.62 12.04 9.03
N LEU A 76 2.46 11.65 8.06
CA LEU A 76 3.24 10.41 8.13
C LEU A 76 4.32 10.51 9.22
N ASP A 77 4.53 9.41 9.94
CA ASP A 77 5.60 9.29 10.93
C ASP A 77 6.96 9.68 10.31
N PRO A 78 7.67 10.67 10.89
CA PRO A 78 8.88 11.23 10.28
C PRO A 78 10.05 10.25 10.27
N THR A 79 9.94 9.11 10.97
CA THR A 79 10.95 8.05 10.93
C THR A 79 10.78 7.09 9.75
N ALA A 80 9.73 7.25 8.93
CA ALA A 80 9.50 6.48 7.71
C ALA A 80 9.81 7.31 6.46
N GLY A 81 10.48 6.69 5.49
CA GLY A 81 10.67 7.28 4.16
C GLY A 81 9.44 7.07 3.27
N LEU A 82 8.99 8.10 2.55
CA LEU A 82 7.83 8.01 1.66
C LEU A 82 8.23 8.04 0.17
N LEU A 83 7.76 7.05 -0.58
CA LEU A 83 7.79 7.00 -2.04
C LEU A 83 6.41 7.35 -2.60
N ARG A 84 6.31 8.52 -3.24
CA ARG A 84 5.07 9.14 -3.72
C ARG A 84 5.24 9.70 -5.12
N GLY A 85 4.18 9.68 -5.92
CA GLY A 85 4.12 10.23 -7.27
C GLY A 85 4.59 9.27 -8.36
N LYS A 86 4.64 9.77 -9.60
CA LYS A 86 5.07 9.07 -10.82
C LYS A 86 6.37 9.70 -11.36
N PRO A 87 7.19 8.98 -12.15
CA PRO A 87 7.03 7.60 -12.62
C PRO A 87 7.41 6.55 -11.56
N ARG A 88 6.80 5.36 -11.61
CA ARG A 88 7.10 4.21 -10.73
C ARG A 88 7.28 2.93 -11.58
N PRO A 89 8.52 2.56 -11.95
CA PRO A 89 8.77 1.42 -12.83
C PRO A 89 8.20 0.10 -12.34
N LEU A 90 8.17 -0.13 -11.02
CA LEU A 90 7.55 -1.30 -10.41
C LEU A 90 6.17 -1.00 -9.78
N ALA A 91 5.54 0.10 -10.18
CA ALA A 91 4.23 0.53 -9.70
C ALA A 91 4.15 0.56 -8.16
N MET A 92 3.21 -0.18 -7.57
CA MET A 92 2.92 -0.19 -6.13
C MET A 92 4.11 -0.64 -5.27
N ILE A 93 4.95 -1.52 -5.81
CA ILE A 93 6.08 -2.11 -5.08
C ILE A 93 7.43 -1.48 -5.43
N ASP A 94 7.42 -0.33 -6.08
CA ASP A 94 8.64 0.37 -6.46
C ASP A 94 9.42 0.85 -5.23
N GLY A 95 10.73 0.57 -5.22
CA GLY A 95 11.61 0.75 -4.06
C GLY A 95 11.80 -0.48 -3.16
N ILE A 96 11.16 -1.61 -3.47
CA ILE A 96 11.42 -2.89 -2.81
C ILE A 96 12.82 -3.42 -3.17
N ARG A 97 13.49 -4.04 -2.21
CA ARG A 97 14.83 -4.63 -2.32
C ARG A 97 14.79 -6.09 -1.89
N SER A 98 15.77 -6.86 -2.35
CA SER A 98 15.95 -8.24 -1.89
C SER A 98 16.28 -8.23 -0.39
N GLY A 99 15.57 -9.06 0.39
CA GLY A 99 15.73 -9.14 1.84
C GLY A 99 14.84 -8.20 2.65
N ASP A 100 13.95 -7.43 2.00
CA ASP A 100 12.95 -6.64 2.71
C ASP A 100 11.90 -7.53 3.38
N GLU A 101 11.50 -7.12 4.58
CA GLU A 101 10.27 -7.56 5.21
C GLU A 101 9.10 -6.75 4.63
N ALA A 102 8.32 -7.36 3.73
CA ALA A 102 7.25 -6.67 3.00
C ALA A 102 5.91 -6.73 3.74
N ILE A 103 5.25 -5.59 3.86
CA ILE A 103 3.93 -5.43 4.47
C ILE A 103 3.00 -4.78 3.44
N PHE A 104 1.80 -5.32 3.29
CA PHE A 104 0.77 -4.80 2.38
C PHE A 104 -0.42 -4.30 3.19
N ILE A 105 -0.70 -3.00 3.12
CA ILE A 105 -1.76 -2.31 3.88
C ILE A 105 -2.83 -1.80 2.93
N GLY A 106 -4.09 -1.93 3.32
CA GLY A 106 -5.23 -1.45 2.54
C GLY A 106 -5.44 -2.16 1.20
N TYR A 107 -4.88 -3.37 1.02
CA TYR A 107 -5.09 -4.18 -0.17
C TYR A 107 -6.48 -4.81 -0.21
N HIS A 108 -7.00 -4.99 -1.41
CA HIS A 108 -8.36 -5.45 -1.66
C HIS A 108 -8.39 -6.66 -2.62
N PRO A 109 -9.54 -7.37 -2.73
CA PRO A 109 -9.62 -8.56 -3.58
C PRO A 109 -9.50 -8.23 -5.07
N ARG A 110 -9.02 -9.20 -5.83
CA ARG A 110 -8.89 -9.08 -7.30
C ARG A 110 -10.26 -8.98 -7.99
N ALA A 111 -10.25 -8.56 -9.26
CA ALA A 111 -11.42 -8.60 -10.12
C ALA A 111 -12.11 -9.98 -10.12
N GLY A 112 -13.44 -9.98 -10.03
CA GLY A 112 -14.26 -11.20 -9.99
C GLY A 112 -14.24 -11.97 -8.67
N ALA A 113 -13.45 -11.56 -7.68
CA ALA A 113 -13.53 -12.12 -6.32
C ALA A 113 -14.57 -11.38 -5.47
N ARG A 114 -15.18 -12.08 -4.51
CA ARG A 114 -16.10 -11.47 -3.55
C ARG A 114 -15.33 -10.54 -2.60
N GLY A 115 -15.82 -9.31 -2.47
CA GLY A 115 -15.33 -8.31 -1.52
C GLY A 115 -15.55 -6.88 -2.02
N THR A 116 -15.32 -5.92 -1.14
CA THR A 116 -15.52 -4.50 -1.41
C THR A 116 -14.46 -3.99 -2.39
N LEU A 117 -14.89 -3.19 -3.37
CA LEU A 117 -14.01 -2.51 -4.34
C LEU A 117 -13.08 -3.46 -5.12
N SER A 118 -13.52 -4.70 -5.36
CA SER A 118 -12.75 -5.73 -6.05
C SER A 118 -12.38 -5.37 -7.50
N HIS A 119 -11.09 -5.23 -7.79
CA HIS A 119 -10.55 -5.03 -9.13
C HIS A 119 -9.05 -5.39 -9.19
N THR A 120 -8.42 -5.40 -10.37
CA THR A 120 -7.02 -5.84 -10.54
C THR A 120 -6.16 -4.75 -11.19
N PHE A 121 -5.30 -4.08 -10.45
CA PHE A 121 -4.50 -2.92 -10.91
C PHE A 121 -5.37 -1.71 -11.31
N ASP A 122 -6.18 -1.86 -12.34
CA ASP A 122 -7.14 -0.92 -12.91
C ASP A 122 -8.45 -1.66 -13.18
N ASP A 123 -9.57 -0.96 -13.19
CA ASP A 123 -10.90 -1.54 -13.44
C ASP A 123 -11.01 -2.24 -14.81
N ALA A 124 -10.15 -1.89 -15.78
CA ALA A 124 -10.13 -2.51 -17.10
C ALA A 124 -9.53 -3.93 -17.13
N VAL A 125 -8.87 -4.39 -16.07
CA VAL A 125 -8.17 -5.70 -16.06
C VAL A 125 -9.03 -6.76 -15.37
N LEU A 126 -9.48 -7.73 -16.17
CA LEU A 126 -10.37 -8.80 -15.71
C LEU A 126 -9.65 -9.94 -14.96
N ASP A 127 -8.42 -10.26 -15.34
CA ASP A 127 -7.63 -11.35 -14.71
C ASP A 127 -6.13 -11.12 -14.95
N LEU A 128 -5.32 -11.33 -13.93
CA LEU A 128 -3.86 -11.36 -14.03
C LEU A 128 -3.38 -12.71 -13.54
N ARG A 129 -2.48 -13.34 -14.32
CA ARG A 129 -1.93 -14.65 -14.01
C ARG A 129 -0.41 -14.64 -13.99
N CYS A 130 0.17 -15.23 -12.97
CA CYS A 130 1.60 -15.55 -12.93
C CYS A 130 1.76 -17.06 -13.09
N ASN A 131 2.52 -17.49 -14.11
CA ASN A 131 2.75 -18.91 -14.39
C ASN A 131 1.46 -19.73 -14.47
N GLY A 132 0.44 -19.19 -15.16
CA GLY A 132 -0.87 -19.82 -15.36
C GLY A 132 -1.83 -19.76 -14.18
N ARG A 133 -1.39 -19.28 -13.01
CA ARG A 133 -2.21 -19.19 -11.79
C ARG A 133 -2.80 -17.79 -11.62
N PRO A 134 -4.11 -17.65 -11.37
CA PRO A 134 -4.72 -16.37 -11.01
C PRO A 134 -4.06 -15.75 -9.78
N THR A 135 -3.61 -14.51 -9.89
CA THR A 135 -2.92 -13.80 -8.81
C THR A 135 -3.82 -12.73 -8.19
N PRO A 136 -3.91 -12.62 -6.86
CA PRO A 136 -4.32 -11.36 -6.24
C PRO A 136 -3.27 -10.28 -6.51
N ARG A 137 -3.61 -9.01 -6.24
CA ARG A 137 -2.74 -7.84 -6.49
C ARG A 137 -1.34 -7.95 -5.85
N ALA A 138 -1.20 -8.76 -4.81
CA ALA A 138 0.10 -9.24 -4.32
C ALA A 138 0.39 -10.65 -4.88
N CYS A 139 1.43 -10.76 -5.72
CA CYS A 139 1.94 -12.07 -6.15
C CYS A 139 2.99 -12.56 -5.15
N PRO A 140 2.74 -13.62 -4.37
CA PRO A 140 3.81 -14.24 -3.60
C PRO A 140 4.85 -14.81 -4.57
N ARG A 141 6.12 -14.45 -4.40
CA ARG A 141 7.22 -15.17 -5.06
C ARG A 141 7.32 -16.57 -4.41
N ARG A 142 7.61 -17.56 -5.26
CA ARG A 142 7.89 -18.94 -4.84
C ARG A 142 9.17 -19.01 -4.03
#